data_AF-A0A2G1YP10-F1
#
_entry.id   AF-A0A2G1YP10-F1
#
_cell.length_a   1.000
_cell.length_b   1.000
_cell.length_c   1.000
_cell.angle_alpha   90.00
_cell.angle_beta   90.00
_cell.angle_gamma   90.00
#
_symmetry.space_group_name_H-M   'P 1'
#
loop_
_entity.id
_entity.type
_entity.pdbx_description
1 polymer ?
#
loop_
_entity_poly.entity_id
_entity_poly.type
_entity_poly.pdbx_seq_one_letter_code
_entity_poly.pdbx_strand_id
1 'polypeptide(L)'
;VGMAVDANVIISERIRELIYQGKSIHKSIEEGYANAMRAILDANITTLIAAVVLYAYGTGAIKGFAITISIGILASMLTAILGTHGIYEMLESRIQKSKNNRFWFGIKG
;
A
#
# COMPACT_ATOMS: atom_id res chain seq x y z
N VAL A 1 -3.83 14.12 0.90
CA VAL A 1 -2.78 14.42 1.90
C VAL A 1 -3.15 13.89 3.28
N GLY A 2 -4.32 14.20 3.85
CA GLY A 2 -4.72 13.71 5.18
C GLY A 2 -4.64 12.19 5.39
N MET A 3 -5.16 11.38 4.46
CA MET A 3 -5.13 9.91 4.55
C MET A 3 -3.70 9.32 4.47
N ALA A 4 -2.79 9.99 3.77
CA ALA A 4 -1.39 9.56 3.69
C ALA A 4 -0.64 9.80 5.01
N VAL A 5 -0.98 10.89 5.72
CA VAL A 5 -0.42 11.16 7.05
C VAL A 5 -1.03 10.20 8.09
N ASP A 6 -2.34 9.93 8.00
CA ASP A 6 -3.05 8.99 8.86
C ASP A 6 -2.45 7.57 8.75
N ALA A 7 -2.22 7.09 7.53
CA ALA A 7 -1.54 5.84 7.27
C ALA A 7 -0.15 5.73 7.94
N ASN A 8 0.65 6.80 7.90
CA ASN A 8 1.98 6.82 8.50
C ASN A 8 1.92 6.78 10.04
N VAL A 9 0.94 7.46 10.63
CA VAL A 9 0.68 7.42 12.08
C VAL A 9 0.25 6.01 12.49
N ILE A 10 -0.66 5.38 11.74
CA ILE A 10 -1.13 4.00 12.01
C ILE A 10 0.02 3.00 11.99
N ILE A 11 0.91 3.07 10.98
CA ILE A 11 2.12 2.22 10.92
C ILE A 11 2.99 2.43 12.16
N SER A 12 3.27 3.69 12.49
CA SER A 12 4.15 4.05 13.60
C SER A 12 3.59 3.60 14.94
N GLU A 13 2.30 3.76 15.16
CA GLU A 13 1.62 3.29 16.38
C GLU A 13 1.61 1.77 16.45
N ARG A 14 1.36 1.05 15.35
CA ARG A 14 1.38 -0.42 15.36
C ARG A 14 2.77 -0.99 15.63
N ILE A 15 3.82 -0.39 15.08
CA ILE A 15 5.20 -0.77 15.38
C ILE A 15 5.50 -0.52 16.86
N ARG A 16 5.09 0.63 17.41
CA ARG A 16 5.30 0.96 18.82
C ARG A 16 4.56 -0.01 19.74
N GLU A 17 3.33 -0.40 19.40
CA GLU A 17 2.52 -1.38 20.11
C GLU A 17 3.17 -2.78 20.13
N LEU A 18 3.70 -3.25 19.00
CA LEU A 18 4.40 -4.54 18.91
C LEU A 18 5.73 -4.54 19.70
N ILE A 19 6.43 -3.40 19.76
CA ILE A 19 7.62 -3.23 20.61
C ILE A 19 7.23 -3.31 22.10
N TYR A 20 6.13 -2.67 22.51
CA TYR A 20 5.61 -2.76 23.88
C TYR A 20 5.18 -4.18 24.27
N GLN A 21 4.73 -4.99 23.31
CA GLN A 21 4.42 -6.41 23.51
C GLN A 21 5.68 -7.30 23.63
N GLY A 22 6.88 -6.72 23.62
CA GLY A 22 8.15 -7.43 23.81
C GLY A 22 8.68 -8.13 22.57
N LYS A 23 8.14 -7.86 21.37
CA LYS A 23 8.70 -8.38 20.12
C LYS A 23 10.00 -7.66 19.77
N SER A 24 10.92 -8.38 19.12
CA SER A 24 12.17 -7.77 18.64
C SER A 24 11.86 -6.66 17.64
N ILE A 25 12.65 -5.58 17.67
CA ILE A 25 12.46 -4.40 16.82
C ILE A 25 12.30 -4.79 15.34
N HIS A 26 13.10 -5.76 14.87
CA HIS A 26 13.06 -6.20 13.49
C HIS A 26 11.72 -6.88 13.14
N LYS A 27 11.23 -7.77 14.01
CA LYS A 27 9.95 -8.46 13.84
C LYS A 27 8.76 -7.53 13.97
N SER A 28 8.85 -6.52 14.85
CA SER A 28 7.81 -5.50 15.03
C SER A 28 7.67 -4.59 13.81
N ILE A 29 8.77 -4.26 13.13
CA ILE A 29 8.74 -3.47 11.89
C ILE A 29 8.10 -4.29 10.77
N GLU A 30 8.53 -5.55 10.58
CA GLU A 30 8.03 -6.42 9.52
C GLU A 30 6.53 -6.71 9.67
N GLU A 31 6.11 -7.16 10.87
CA GLU A 31 4.69 -7.40 11.14
C GLU A 31 3.86 -6.11 11.15
N GLY A 32 4.43 -4.99 11.63
CA GLY A 32 3.77 -3.68 11.62
C GLY A 32 3.47 -3.22 10.20
N TYR A 33 4.46 -3.30 9.30
CA TYR A 33 4.29 -2.95 7.88
C TYR A 33 3.28 -3.86 7.18
N ALA A 34 3.38 -5.17 7.36
CA ALA A 34 2.48 -6.12 6.68
C ALA A 34 1.00 -5.91 7.06
N ASN A 35 0.72 -5.68 8.34
CA ASN A 35 -0.64 -5.44 8.82
C ASN A 35 -1.16 -4.06 8.42
N ALA A 36 -0.33 -3.02 8.58
CA ALA A 36 -0.74 -1.66 8.27
C ALA A 36 -0.91 -1.43 6.77
N MET A 37 -0.10 -2.07 5.91
CA MET A 37 -0.30 -2.02 4.46
C MET A 37 -1.66 -2.57 4.03
N ARG A 38 -2.14 -3.64 4.66
CA ARG A 38 -3.50 -4.17 4.40
C ARG A 38 -4.57 -3.16 4.78
N ALA A 39 -4.46 -2.56 5.97
CA ALA A 39 -5.40 -1.52 6.40
C ALA A 39 -5.42 -0.30 5.46
N ILE A 40 -4.25 0.12 4.96
CA ILE A 40 -4.15 1.22 3.99
C ILE A 40 -4.79 0.84 2.66
N LEU A 41 -4.59 -0.40 2.19
CA LEU A 41 -5.24 -0.89 0.98
C LEU A 41 -6.77 -0.85 1.13
N ASP A 42 -7.30 -1.36 2.23
CA ASP A 42 -8.74 -1.39 2.52
C ASP A 42 -9.33 0.02 2.62
N ALA A 43 -8.60 0.97 3.22
CA ALA A 43 -9.00 2.38 3.27
C ALA A 43 -9.09 3.01 1.88
N ASN A 44 -8.13 2.72 0.99
CA ASN A 44 -8.17 3.20 -0.40
C ASN A 44 -9.33 2.57 -1.19
N ILE A 45 -9.61 1.28 -1.00
CA ILE A 45 -10.74 0.58 -1.63
C ILE A 45 -12.06 1.19 -1.15
N THR A 46 -12.23 1.39 0.15
CA THR A 46 -13.43 2.01 0.74
C THR A 46 -13.63 3.43 0.21
N THR A 47 -12.54 4.19 0.03
CA THR A 47 -12.58 5.53 -0.56
C THR A 47 -13.04 5.50 -2.01
N LEU A 48 -12.61 4.50 -2.78
CA LEU A 48 -13.04 4.32 -4.17
C LEU A 48 -14.54 4.00 -4.24
N ILE A 49 -15.04 3.15 -3.34
CA ILE A 49 -16.48 2.87 -3.20
C ILE A 49 -17.24 4.15 -2.86
N ALA A 50 -16.75 4.94 -1.89
CA ALA A 50 -17.35 6.22 -1.54
C ALA A 50 -17.35 7.20 -2.72
N ALA A 51 -16.28 7.26 -3.50
CA ALA A 51 -16.21 8.08 -4.71
C ALA A 51 -17.24 7.65 -5.77
N VAL A 52 -17.48 6.35 -5.95
CA VAL A 52 -18.53 5.84 -6.84
C VAL A 52 -19.92 6.26 -6.35
N VAL A 53 -20.19 6.16 -5.05
CA VAL A 53 -21.46 6.61 -4.46
C VAL A 53 -21.64 8.12 -4.62
N LEU A 54 -20.59 8.92 -4.36
CA LEU A 54 -20.60 10.37 -4.56
C LEU A 54 -20.80 10.74 -6.03
N TYR A 55 -20.28 9.96 -6.96
CA TYR A 55 -20.52 10.18 -8.38
C TYR A 55 -21.96 9.84 -8.79
N ALA A 56 -22.54 8.76 -8.24
CA ALA A 56 -23.89 8.32 -8.53
C ALA A 56 -24.96 9.29 -7.97
N TYR A 57 -24.79 9.73 -6.73
CA TYR A 57 -25.78 10.54 -6.01
C TYR A 57 -25.41 12.03 -5.87
N GLY A 58 -24.16 12.41 -6.13
CA GLY A 58 -23.71 13.79 -6.02
C GLY A 58 -24.08 14.65 -7.22
N THR A 59 -24.17 15.96 -6.99
CA THR A 59 -24.51 16.97 -8.00
C THR A 59 -23.43 18.06 -8.08
N GLY A 60 -23.30 18.70 -9.26
CA GLY A 60 -22.42 19.84 -9.49
C GLY A 60 -20.96 19.61 -9.06
N ALA A 61 -20.56 20.26 -7.97
CA ALA A 61 -19.20 20.23 -7.44
C ALA A 61 -18.80 18.85 -6.86
N ILE A 62 -19.75 18.09 -6.28
CA ILE A 62 -19.47 16.81 -5.64
C ILE A 62 -19.08 15.75 -6.68
N LYS A 63 -19.71 15.79 -7.87
CA LYS A 63 -19.34 14.93 -9.00
C LYS A 63 -17.92 15.20 -9.48
N GLY A 64 -17.53 16.47 -9.61
CA GLY A 64 -16.17 16.85 -10.00
C GLY A 64 -15.13 16.34 -9.00
N PHE A 65 -15.41 16.50 -7.70
CA PHE A 65 -14.56 15.98 -6.63
C PHE A 65 -14.41 14.44 -6.68
N ALA A 66 -15.51 13.72 -6.86
CA ALA A 66 -15.51 12.27 -6.97
C ALA A 66 -14.66 11.76 -8.16
N ILE A 67 -14.74 12.45 -9.30
CA ILE A 67 -13.93 12.11 -10.49
C ILE A 67 -12.44 12.31 -10.22
N THR A 68 -12.04 13.44 -9.62
CA THR A 68 -10.62 13.71 -9.31
C THR A 68 -10.04 12.70 -8.35
N ILE A 69 -10.78 12.31 -7.30
CA ILE A 69 -10.34 11.25 -6.38
C ILE A 69 -10.23 9.91 -7.09
N SER A 70 -11.23 9.56 -7.90
CA SER A 70 -11.24 8.28 -8.64
C SER A 70 -10.06 8.16 -9.58
N ILE A 71 -9.73 9.22 -10.34
CA ILE A 71 -8.56 9.25 -11.23
C ILE A 71 -7.26 9.12 -10.44
N GLY A 72 -7.13 9.80 -9.30
CA GLY A 72 -5.94 9.70 -8.45
C GLY A 72 -5.71 8.29 -7.90
N ILE A 73 -6.76 7.63 -7.44
CA ILE A 73 -6.67 6.25 -6.93
C ILE A 73 -6.39 5.28 -8.08
N LEU A 74 -7.08 5.40 -9.22
CA LEU A 74 -6.85 4.54 -10.39
C LEU A 74 -5.43 4.69 -10.93
N ALA A 75 -4.90 5.90 -11.02
CA ALA A 75 -3.52 6.13 -11.42
C ALA A 75 -2.53 5.48 -10.44
N SER A 76 -2.75 5.62 -9.13
CA SER A 76 -1.92 5.00 -8.10
C SER A 76 -1.98 3.47 -8.15
N MET A 77 -3.18 2.88 -8.31
CA MET A 77 -3.36 1.44 -8.47
C MET A 77 -2.72 0.93 -9.76
N LEU A 78 -2.84 1.68 -10.86
CA LEU A 78 -2.20 1.35 -12.12
C LEU A 78 -0.67 1.37 -11.98
N THR A 79 -0.10 2.38 -11.32
CA THR A 79 1.33 2.42 -10.99
C THR A 79 1.73 1.26 -10.08
N ALA A 80 0.90 0.89 -9.10
CA ALA A 80 1.17 -0.24 -8.22
C ALA A 80 1.07 -1.59 -8.94
N ILE A 81 0.17 -1.75 -9.90
CA ILE A 81 0.01 -3.01 -10.66
C ILE A 81 1.07 -3.06 -11.78
N LEU A 82 1.07 -2.10 -12.70
CA LEU A 82 1.97 -2.09 -13.86
C LEU A 82 3.41 -1.72 -13.49
N GLY A 83 3.60 -0.77 -12.57
CA GLY A 83 4.94 -0.38 -12.14
C GLY A 83 5.61 -1.50 -11.36
N THR A 84 4.90 -2.14 -10.43
CA THR A 84 5.48 -3.24 -9.66
C THR A 84 5.64 -4.50 -10.51
N HIS A 85 4.69 -4.85 -11.39
CA HIS A 85 4.89 -5.96 -12.34
C HIS A 85 6.03 -5.69 -13.34
N GLY A 86 6.10 -4.49 -13.93
CA GLY A 86 7.16 -4.15 -14.88
C GLY A 86 8.54 -4.10 -14.22
N ILE A 87 8.63 -3.60 -12.98
CA ILE A 87 9.86 -3.65 -12.19
C ILE A 87 10.20 -5.08 -11.79
N TYR A 88 9.21 -5.90 -11.39
CA TYR A 88 9.42 -7.30 -11.07
C TYR A 88 9.87 -8.11 -12.28
N GLU A 89 9.26 -7.99 -13.45
CA GLU A 89 9.67 -8.68 -14.68
C GLU A 89 11.05 -8.22 -15.15
N MET A 90 11.34 -6.91 -15.05
CA MET A 90 12.67 -6.38 -15.39
C MET A 90 13.75 -6.88 -14.42
N LEU A 91 13.42 -6.98 -13.12
CA LEU A 91 14.31 -7.56 -12.11
C LEU A 91 14.39 -9.09 -12.22
N GLU A 92 13.33 -9.78 -12.61
CA GLU A 92 13.27 -11.24 -12.75
C GLU A 92 14.29 -11.71 -13.79
N SER A 93 14.45 -10.98 -14.90
CA SER A 93 15.49 -11.26 -15.90
C SER A 93 16.93 -11.20 -15.34
N ARG A 94 17.16 -10.36 -14.31
CA ARG A 94 18.46 -10.25 -13.59
C ARG A 94 18.57 -11.25 -12.44
N ILE A 95 17.47 -11.59 -11.78
CA ILE A 95 17.42 -12.55 -10.66
C ILE A 95 17.62 -13.99 -11.18
N GLN A 96 16.98 -14.39 -12.28
CA GLN A 96 17.15 -15.71 -12.89
C GLN A 96 18.60 -15.98 -13.32
N LYS A 97 19.34 -14.95 -13.76
CA LYS A 97 20.73 -15.09 -14.19
C LYS A 97 21.72 -15.29 -13.02
N SER A 98 21.33 -14.94 -11.79
CA SER A 98 22.21 -14.98 -10.62
C SER A 98 22.00 -16.20 -9.71
N LYS A 99 20.88 -16.94 -9.83
CA LYS A 99 20.56 -18.19 -9.11
C LYS A 99 20.98 -18.26 -7.63
N ASN A 100 21.00 -17.12 -6.92
CA ASN A 100 21.42 -17.03 -5.53
C ASN A 100 20.33 -16.34 -4.71
N ASN A 101 19.35 -17.14 -4.27
CA ASN A 101 18.17 -16.70 -3.53
C ASN A 101 18.51 -16.09 -2.16
N ARG A 102 19.73 -16.32 -1.63
CA ARG A 102 20.20 -15.75 -0.37
C ARG A 102 20.48 -14.25 -0.44
N PHE A 103 20.93 -13.76 -1.60
CA PHE A 103 21.36 -12.36 -1.76
C PHE A 103 20.19 -11.43 -2.05
N TRP A 104 19.17 -11.92 -2.76
CA TRP A 104 18.06 -11.10 -3.25
C TRP A 104 16.86 -11.03 -2.31
N PHE A 105 16.55 -12.11 -1.59
CA PHE A 105 15.29 -12.19 -0.84
C PHE A 105 15.47 -12.30 0.67
N GLY A 106 16.70 -12.49 1.19
CA GLY A 106 16.95 -12.48 2.63
C GLY A 106 16.23 -13.56 3.45
N ILE A 107 15.52 -14.50 2.80
CA ILE A 107 14.78 -15.57 3.47
C ILE A 107 15.74 -16.73 3.73
N LYS A 108 15.99 -17.03 5.00
CA LYS A 108 16.53 -18.32 5.43
C LYS A 108 15.33 -19.28 5.53
N GLY A 109 15.43 -20.42 4.83
CA GLY A 109 14.43 -21.49 4.87
C GLY A 109 14.24 -22.11 6.24
#